data_AF-A0A2W4QX58-F1
#
_entry.id   AF-A0A2W4QX58-F1
#
_cell.length_a   1.000
_cell.length_b   1.000
_cell.length_c   1.000
_cell.angle_alpha   90.00
_cell.angle_beta   90.00
_cell.angle_gamma   90.00
#
_symmetry.space_group_name_H-M   'P 1'
#
loop_
_entity.id
_entity.type
_entity.pdbx_description
1 polymer ?
#
loop_
_entity_poly.entity_id
_entity_poly.type
_entity_poly.pdbx_seq_one_letter_code
_entity_poly.pdbx_strand_id
1 'polypeptide(L)'
;MDLNPIVLSVPLFFILIGVELLIERFTKKRLYQLQDSIANISCGITQQLTGLFLKVFAVGAYQFTYEKAALFSPDPNTWWYWISLFLLVDLAYYWAHRMSHEINLFWGGHVVHHQSEEYNL
;
A
#
# COMPACT_ATOMS: atom_id res chain seq x y z
N MET A 1 -13.92 5.62 -22.31
CA MET A 1 -13.18 4.62 -21.54
C MET A 1 -12.23 5.40 -20.66
N ASP A 2 -12.50 5.45 -19.35
CA ASP A 2 -11.61 6.15 -18.43
C ASP A 2 -10.36 5.31 -18.22
N LEU A 3 -9.23 5.83 -18.71
CA LEU A 3 -7.93 5.21 -18.54
C LEU A 3 -7.53 5.32 -17.07
N ASN A 4 -7.55 4.19 -16.34
CA ASN A 4 -7.08 4.16 -14.96
C ASN A 4 -5.54 4.17 -14.96
N PRO A 5 -4.88 5.25 -14.47
CA PRO A 5 -3.43 5.36 -14.50
C PRO A 5 -2.73 4.23 -13.74
N ILE A 6 -3.35 3.70 -12.67
CA ILE A 6 -2.81 2.58 -11.89
C ILE A 6 -2.77 1.31 -12.74
N VAL A 7 -3.86 1.03 -13.47
CA VAL A 7 -3.93 -0.14 -14.35
C VAL A 7 -2.93 -0.03 -15.50
N LEU A 8 -2.76 1.17 -16.06
CA LEU A 8 -1.77 1.44 -17.11
C LEU A 8 -0.32 1.36 -16.61
N SER A 9 -0.10 1.56 -15.32
CA SER A 9 1.24 1.48 -14.72
C SER A 9 1.75 0.03 -14.70
N VAL A 10 0.87 -0.95 -14.55
CA VAL A 10 1.24 -2.38 -14.48
C VAL A 10 2.05 -2.85 -15.70
N PRO A 11 1.56 -2.72 -16.96
CA PRO A 11 2.34 -3.12 -18.12
C PRO A 11 3.62 -2.29 -18.29
N LEU A 12 3.60 -1.00 -17.91
CA LEU A 12 4.80 -0.16 -17.93
C LEU A 12 5.89 -0.70 -17.01
N PHE A 13 5.55 -1.10 -15.78
CA PHE A 13 6.50 -1.71 -14.84
C PHE A 13 7.08 -3.02 -15.41
N PHE A 14 6.27 -3.87 -16.02
CA PHE A 14 6.78 -5.11 -16.65
C PHE A 14 7.75 -4.83 -17.81
N ILE A 15 7.50 -3.77 -18.59
CA ILE A 15 8.43 -3.34 -19.64
C ILE A 15 9.76 -2.88 -19.01
N LEU A 16 9.71 -2.06 -17.96
CA LEU A 16 10.91 -1.57 -17.28
C LEU A 16 11.74 -2.70 -16.67
N ILE A 17 11.09 -3.66 -15.98
CA ILE A 17 11.74 -4.88 -15.47
C ILE A 17 12.40 -5.66 -16.63
N GLY A 18 11.71 -5.80 -17.76
CA GLY A 18 12.26 -6.45 -18.96
C GLY A 18 13.51 -5.74 -19.51
N VAL A 19 13.52 -4.40 -19.52
CA VAL A 19 14.68 -3.59 -19.90
C VAL A 19 15.86 -3.83 -18.95
N GLU A 20 15.62 -3.87 -17.64
CA GLU A 20 16.69 -4.12 -16.67
C GLU A 20 17.27 -5.54 -16.79
N LEU A 21 16.44 -6.56 -17.02
CA LEU A 21 16.91 -7.92 -17.29
C LEU A 21 17.76 -8.01 -18.57
N LEU A 22 17.42 -7.24 -19.61
CA LEU A 22 18.25 -7.14 -20.81
C LEU A 22 19.60 -6.47 -20.50
N ILE A 23 19.59 -5.38 -19.72
CA ILE A 23 20.83 -4.69 -19.31
C ILE A 23 21.72 -5.63 -18.49
N GLU A 24 21.18 -6.37 -17.54
CA GLU A 24 21.90 -7.41 -16.79
C GLU A 24 22.55 -8.42 -17.75
N ARG A 25 21.79 -8.90 -18.74
CA ARG A 25 22.29 -9.87 -19.73
C ARG A 25 23.46 -9.33 -20.55
N PHE A 26 23.42 -8.07 -20.98
CA PHE A 26 24.47 -7.46 -21.80
C PHE A 26 25.68 -7.00 -20.98
N THR A 27 25.46 -6.51 -19.76
CA THR A 27 26.53 -5.98 -18.90
C THR A 27 27.19 -7.06 -18.05
N LYS A 28 26.59 -8.25 -17.95
CA LYS A 28 26.98 -9.34 -17.03
C LYS A 28 27.04 -8.91 -15.57
N LYS A 29 26.38 -7.80 -15.23
CA LYS A 29 26.17 -7.35 -13.85
C LYS A 29 24.92 -8.03 -13.32
N ARG A 30 25.01 -8.61 -12.13
CA ARG A 30 23.86 -9.20 -11.45
C ARG A 30 23.04 -8.07 -10.82
N LEU A 31 21.93 -7.70 -11.43
CA LEU A 31 21.02 -6.66 -10.95
C LEU A 31 19.88 -7.29 -10.14
N TYR A 32 19.50 -8.53 -10.49
CA TYR A 32 18.47 -9.27 -9.80
C TYR A 32 19.02 -10.52 -9.10
N GLN A 33 18.52 -10.77 -7.90
CA GLN A 33 18.62 -12.06 -7.25
C GLN A 33 17.26 -12.73 -7.31
N LEU A 34 17.17 -13.88 -8.00
CA LEU A 34 15.92 -14.59 -8.22
C LEU A 34 15.15 -14.89 -6.91
N GLN A 35 15.89 -15.25 -5.86
CA GLN A 35 15.32 -15.52 -4.55
C GLN A 35 14.62 -14.29 -3.94
N ASP A 36 15.25 -13.11 -4.05
CA ASP A 36 14.70 -11.85 -3.55
C ASP A 36 13.49 -11.42 -4.39
N SER A 37 13.57 -11.58 -5.72
CA SER A 37 12.43 -11.31 -6.61
C SER A 37 11.22 -12.19 -6.29
N ILE A 38 11.43 -13.49 -6.03
CA ILE A 38 10.35 -14.40 -5.63
C ILE A 38 9.78 -13.99 -4.27
N ALA A 39 10.64 -13.65 -3.30
CA ALA A 39 10.20 -13.22 -1.97
C ALA A 39 9.38 -11.92 -2.03
N ASN A 40 9.84 -10.92 -2.79
CA ASN A 40 9.17 -9.63 -2.97
C ASN A 40 7.82 -9.79 -3.69
N ILE A 41 7.77 -10.56 -4.77
CA ILE A 41 6.49 -10.87 -5.46
C ILE A 41 5.53 -11.61 -4.53
N SER A 42 6.01 -12.59 -3.76
CA SER A 42 5.18 -13.35 -2.82
C SER A 42 4.64 -12.48 -1.69
N CYS A 43 5.46 -11.57 -1.15
CA CYS A 43 5.02 -10.56 -0.18
C CYS A 43 3.94 -9.65 -0.79
N GLY A 44 4.17 -9.13 -2.01
CA GLY A 44 3.22 -8.27 -2.71
C GLY A 44 1.88 -8.97 -2.96
N ILE A 45 1.88 -10.22 -3.45
CA ILE A 45 0.67 -11.02 -3.63
C ILE A 45 -0.06 -11.21 -2.30
N THR A 46 0.66 -11.58 -1.25
CA THR A 46 0.09 -11.77 0.10
C THR A 46 -0.55 -10.48 0.59
N GLN A 47 0.14 -9.35 0.48
CA GLN A 47 -0.36 -8.03 0.87
C GLN A 47 -1.64 -7.67 0.13
N GLN A 48 -1.71 -7.90 -1.19
CA GLN A 48 -2.92 -7.59 -1.96
C GLN A 48 -4.10 -8.48 -1.60
N LEU A 49 -3.86 -9.78 -1.39
CA LEU A 49 -4.89 -10.72 -0.96
C LEU A 49 -5.41 -10.36 0.43
N THR A 50 -4.52 -10.14 1.41
CA THR A 50 -4.92 -9.72 2.76
C THR A 50 -5.63 -8.38 2.73
N GLY A 51 -5.15 -7.43 1.92
CA GLY A 51 -5.76 -6.11 1.74
C GLY A 51 -7.18 -6.20 1.21
N LEU A 52 -7.47 -7.09 0.25
CA LEU A 52 -8.82 -7.29 -0.28
C LEU A 52 -9.81 -7.73 0.81
N PHE A 53 -9.46 -8.76 1.60
CA PHE A 53 -10.34 -9.27 2.65
C PHE A 53 -10.51 -8.28 3.79
N LEU A 54 -9.42 -7.63 4.22
CA LEU A 54 -9.48 -6.60 5.25
C LEU A 54 -10.28 -5.38 4.80
N LYS A 55 -10.28 -5.04 3.51
CA LYS A 55 -11.06 -3.91 2.98
C LYS A 55 -12.55 -4.14 3.08
N VAL A 56 -13.03 -5.35 2.79
CA VAL A 56 -14.45 -5.71 2.97
C VAL A 56 -14.85 -5.55 4.43
N PHE A 57 -14.03 -6.09 5.34
CA PHE A 57 -14.26 -5.93 6.77
C PHE A 57 -14.23 -4.46 7.22
N ALA A 58 -13.23 -3.70 6.78
CA ALA A 58 -13.07 -2.29 7.14
C ALA A 58 -14.22 -1.42 6.67
N VAL A 59 -14.72 -1.62 5.45
CA VAL A 59 -15.89 -0.90 4.92
C VAL A 59 -17.15 -1.26 5.73
N GLY A 60 -17.35 -2.54 6.04
CA GLY A 60 -18.47 -2.98 6.87
C GLY A 60 -18.42 -2.41 8.29
N ALA A 61 -17.25 -2.45 8.92
CA ALA A 61 -17.02 -1.87 10.25
C ALA A 61 -17.22 -0.35 10.25
N TYR A 62 -16.74 0.34 9.22
CA TYR A 62 -16.97 1.77 9.02
C TYR A 62 -18.47 2.08 8.92
N GLN A 63 -19.20 1.39 8.05
CA GLN A 63 -20.63 1.59 7.86
C GLN A 63 -21.41 1.35 9.16
N PHE A 64 -21.12 0.23 9.85
CA PHE A 64 -21.76 -0.09 11.12
C PHE A 64 -21.50 0.98 12.19
N THR A 65 -20.24 1.44 12.29
CA THR A 65 -19.86 2.48 13.25
C THR A 65 -20.52 3.81 12.91
N TYR A 66 -20.59 4.16 11.63
CA TYR A 66 -21.27 5.36 11.17
C TYR A 66 -22.78 5.32 11.52
N GLU A 67 -23.46 4.20 11.27
CA GLU A 67 -24.89 4.08 11.57
C GLU A 67 -25.22 4.08 13.08
N LYS A 68 -24.33 3.55 13.92
CA LYS A 68 -24.60 3.34 15.35
C LYS A 68 -23.94 4.34 16.29
N ALA A 69 -22.84 4.95 15.87
CA ALA A 69 -21.99 5.75 16.73
C ALA A 69 -21.52 7.07 16.08
N ALA A 70 -22.03 7.44 14.89
CA ALA A 70 -21.74 8.76 14.35
C ALA A 70 -22.27 9.85 15.28
N LEU A 71 -21.36 10.67 15.78
CA LEU A 71 -21.68 11.84 16.61
C LEU A 71 -22.09 13.05 15.76
N PHE A 72 -21.63 13.10 14.51
CA PHE A 72 -21.83 14.22 13.60
C PHE A 72 -22.04 13.73 12.17
N SER A 73 -22.91 14.42 11.44
CA SER A 73 -23.14 14.22 10.00
C SER A 73 -22.97 15.56 9.27
N PRO A 74 -21.72 16.05 9.13
CA PRO A 74 -21.42 17.33 8.48
C PRO A 74 -21.80 17.34 6.99
N ASP A 75 -22.27 18.48 6.49
CA ASP A 75 -22.60 18.68 5.07
C ASP A 75 -21.32 18.68 4.21
N PRO A 76 -21.21 17.80 3.20
CA PRO A 76 -20.06 17.75 2.29
C PRO A 76 -19.76 19.07 1.54
N ASN A 77 -20.71 19.99 1.42
CA ASN A 77 -20.48 21.31 0.82
C ASN A 77 -19.72 22.28 1.74
N THR A 78 -19.51 21.89 2.99
CA THR A 78 -18.84 22.72 3.99
C THR A 78 -17.33 22.61 3.85
N TRP A 79 -16.64 23.72 3.55
CA TRP A 79 -15.19 23.69 3.29
C TRP A 79 -14.35 23.21 4.50
N TRP A 80 -14.72 23.59 5.72
CA TRP A 80 -13.96 23.20 6.92
C TRP A 80 -14.11 21.72 7.25
N TYR A 81 -15.15 21.04 6.77
CA TYR A 81 -15.31 19.59 6.90
C TYR A 81 -14.14 18.87 6.23
N TRP A 82 -13.77 19.28 5.01
CA TRP A 82 -12.67 18.67 4.26
C TRP A 82 -11.32 18.90 4.91
N ILE A 83 -11.07 20.11 5.44
CA ILE A 83 -9.84 20.41 6.16
C ILE A 83 -9.75 19.58 7.44
N SER A 84 -10.84 19.50 8.20
CA SER A 84 -10.89 18.72 9.44
C SER A 84 -10.70 17.22 9.13
N LEU A 85 -11.35 16.72 8.08
CA LEU A 85 -11.20 15.34 7.63
C LEU A 85 -9.75 15.04 7.25
N PHE A 86 -9.11 15.90 6.46
CA PHE A 86 -7.72 15.76 6.07
C PHE A 86 -6.80 15.66 7.31
N LEU A 87 -6.92 16.60 8.24
CA LEU A 87 -6.08 16.63 9.45
C LEU A 87 -6.31 15.42 10.36
N LEU A 88 -7.57 14.99 10.54
CA LEU A 88 -7.90 13.84 11.39
C LEU A 88 -7.43 12.52 10.77
N VAL A 89 -7.57 12.36 9.45
CA VAL A 89 -7.07 11.18 8.74
C VAL A 89 -5.55 11.13 8.78
N ASP A 90 -4.88 12.25 8.57
CA ASP A 90 -3.41 12.34 8.64
C ASP A 90 -2.90 12.02 10.05
N LEU A 91 -3.55 12.56 11.09
CA LEU A 91 -3.21 12.25 12.48
C LEU A 91 -3.41 10.77 12.81
N ALA A 92 -4.53 10.17 12.35
CA ALA A 92 -4.77 8.74 12.54
C ALA A 92 -3.72 7.89 11.80
N TYR A 93 -3.33 8.29 10.60
CA TYR A 93 -2.28 7.64 9.82
C TYR A 93 -0.92 7.73 10.52
N TYR A 94 -0.56 8.90 11.06
CA TYR A 94 0.65 9.08 11.85
C TYR A 94 0.71 8.08 13.02
N TRP A 95 -0.36 7.96 13.80
CA TRP A 95 -0.39 7.02 14.92
C TRP A 95 -0.33 5.57 14.47
N ALA A 96 -1.04 5.20 13.40
CA ALA A 96 -0.96 3.86 12.82
C ALA A 96 0.47 3.53 12.37
N HIS A 97 1.15 4.47 11.73
CA HIS A 97 2.53 4.33 11.30
C HIS A 97 3.49 4.23 12.49
N ARG A 98 3.34 5.10 13.50
CA ARG A 98 4.14 5.06 14.73
C ARG A 98 3.98 3.74 15.47
N MET A 99 2.74 3.29 15.67
CA MET A 99 2.44 1.98 16.25
C MET A 99 3.08 0.83 15.46
N SER A 100 3.19 0.97 14.14
CA SER A 100 3.89 0.01 13.28
C SER A 100 5.40 -0.05 13.54
N HIS A 101 5.99 0.99 14.12
CA HIS A 101 7.39 1.02 14.54
C HIS A 101 7.59 0.70 16.03
N GLU A 102 6.57 0.86 16.87
CA GLU A 102 6.68 0.71 18.33
C GLU A 102 6.08 -0.60 18.89
N ILE A 103 5.21 -1.29 18.15
CA ILE A 103 4.49 -2.50 18.61
C ILE A 103 4.86 -3.70 17.73
N ASN A 104 5.36 -4.78 18.35
CA ASN A 104 5.83 -5.98 17.64
C ASN A 104 4.82 -6.59 16.65
N LEU A 105 3.53 -6.62 17.01
CA LEU A 105 2.48 -7.15 16.13
C LEU A 105 2.38 -6.35 14.83
N PHE A 106 2.39 -5.02 14.92
CA PHE A 106 2.28 -4.14 13.76
C PHE A 106 3.62 -4.02 13.01
N TRP A 107 4.74 -4.13 13.72
CA TRP A 107 6.07 -4.22 13.12
C TRP A 107 6.19 -5.43 12.19
N GLY A 108 5.62 -6.58 12.54
CA GLY A 108 5.65 -7.77 11.68
C GLY A 108 5.05 -7.54 10.28
N GLY A 109 4.02 -6.69 10.18
CA GLY A 109 3.45 -6.29 8.88
C GLY A 109 4.15 -5.10 8.21
N HIS A 110 4.98 -4.37 8.95
CA HIS A 110 5.61 -3.14 8.46
C HIS A 110 7.08 -3.34 8.02
N VAL A 111 7.83 -4.20 8.70
CA VAL A 111 9.23 -4.48 8.41
C VAL A 111 9.46 -4.99 6.99
N VAL A 112 8.46 -5.66 6.40
CA VAL A 112 8.52 -6.19 5.02
C VAL A 112 8.73 -5.09 3.98
N HIS A 113 8.35 -3.84 4.27
CA HIS A 113 8.61 -2.71 3.39
C HIS A 113 10.06 -2.18 3.51
N HIS A 114 10.76 -2.51 4.59
CA HIS A 114 12.14 -2.10 4.85
C HIS A 114 13.14 -3.26 4.69
N GLN A 115 12.70 -4.43 4.22
CA GLN A 115 13.51 -5.65 4.20
C GLN A 115 14.41 -5.78 2.96
N SER A 116 14.05 -5.13 1.85
CA SER A 116 14.74 -5.33 0.58
C SER A 116 16.03 -4.50 0.53
N GLU A 117 17.18 -5.17 0.50
CA GLU A 117 18.50 -4.54 0.35
C GLU A 117 18.71 -4.02 -1.08
N GLU A 118 18.23 -4.80 -2.04
CA GLU A 118 18.11 -4.40 -3.43
C GLU A 118 16.76 -3.71 -3.58
N TYR A 119 16.71 -2.49 -4.11
CA TYR A 119 15.45 -1.78 -4.39
C TYR A 119 14.76 -2.38 -5.64
N ASN A 120 14.71 -3.72 -5.72
CA ASN A 120 14.36 -4.52 -6.88
C ASN A 120 12.89 -4.98 -6.88
N LEU A 121 12.05 -4.32 -6.07
CA LEU A 121 10.62 -4.01 -6.27
C LEU A 121 10.07 -3.16 -5.12
#